data_AF-A0A5B0BL26-F1
#
_entry.id   AF-A0A5B0BL26-F1
#
_cell.length_a   1.000
_cell.length_b   1.000
_cell.length_c   1.000
_cell.angle_alpha   90.00
_cell.angle_beta   90.00
_cell.angle_gamma   90.00
#
_symmetry.space_group_name_H-M   'P 1'
#
loop_
_entity.id
_entity.type
_entity.pdbx_description
1 polymer ?
#
loop_
_entity_poly.entity_id
_entity_poly.type
_entity_poly.pdbx_seq_one_letter_code
_entity_poly.pdbx_strand_id
1 'polypeptide(L)'
;MAAWSEILQEAREALGFTGPVVPRNLEGIRAALRPDRLPDLDAELATLSEGSAFEAFLDHWWTQALVDTAADADAKALAIDFADLATALRAKATGGGTYTQAEVEDMLRGKAS
;
A
#
# COMPACT_ATOMS: atom_id res chain seq x y z
N MET A 1 16.31 8.67 -3.00
CA MET A 1 15.07 7.97 -2.63
C MET A 1 14.69 8.48 -1.24
N ALA A 2 13.46 8.96 -1.07
CA ALA A 2 12.98 9.34 0.26
C ALA A 2 12.89 8.09 1.14
N ALA A 3 13.21 8.20 2.43
CA ALA A 3 13.03 7.11 3.36
C ALA A 3 11.53 6.85 3.58
N TRP A 4 11.14 5.61 3.86
CA TRP A 4 9.73 5.26 4.12
C TRP A 4 9.13 6.10 5.27
N SER A 5 9.92 6.40 6.30
CA SER A 5 9.50 7.28 7.39
C SER A 5 9.19 8.72 6.95
N GLU A 6 9.91 9.24 5.96
CA GLU A 6 9.67 10.59 5.41
C GLU A 6 8.37 10.60 4.59
N ILE A 7 8.14 9.57 3.77
CA ILE A 7 6.90 9.40 3.00
C ILE A 7 5.68 9.33 3.92
N LEU A 8 5.77 8.54 5.01
CA LEU A 8 4.71 8.44 5.99
C LEU A 8 4.44 9.76 6.70
N GLN A 9 5.49 10.54 7.00
CA GLN A 9 5.34 11.85 7.62
C GLN A 9 4.67 12.84 6.67
N GLU A 10 5.07 12.87 5.39
CA GLU A 10 4.45 13.71 4.36
C GLU A 10 2.95 13.39 4.20
N ALA A 11 2.59 12.11 4.12
CA ALA A 11 1.18 11.70 4.02
C ALA A 11 0.37 12.08 5.27
N ARG A 12 0.97 11.99 6.47
CA ARG A 12 0.33 12.41 7.73
C ARG A 12 0.02 13.91 7.74
N GLU A 13 1.00 14.72 7.36
CA GLU A 13 0.86 16.18 7.35
C GLU A 13 -0.18 16.63 6.32
N ALA A 14 -0.21 15.99 5.15
CA ALA A 14 -1.15 16.31 4.08
C ALA A 14 -2.62 16.03 4.44
N LEU A 15 -2.88 14.96 5.19
CA LEU A 15 -4.23 14.49 5.50
C LEU A 15 -4.66 14.76 6.95
N GLY A 16 -3.75 15.20 7.82
CA GLY A 16 -4.02 15.31 9.25
C GLY A 16 -4.19 13.95 9.95
N PHE A 17 -3.57 12.89 9.42
CA PHE A 17 -3.69 11.54 10.00
C PHE A 17 -2.91 11.43 11.33
N THR A 18 -3.63 11.21 12.42
CA THR A 18 -3.08 11.04 13.78
C THR A 18 -3.13 9.60 14.29
N GLY A 19 -3.64 8.68 13.47
CA GLY A 19 -3.76 7.26 13.82
C GLY A 19 -2.41 6.54 13.98
N PRO A 20 -2.43 5.33 14.58
CA PRO A 20 -1.24 4.51 14.70
C PRO A 20 -0.71 4.13 13.33
N VAL A 21 0.62 4.12 13.19
CA VAL A 21 1.28 3.63 11.98
C VAL A 21 1.65 2.17 12.21
N VAL A 22 1.06 1.29 11.41
CA VAL A 22 1.43 -0.12 11.37
C VAL A 22 2.75 -0.28 10.60
N PRO A 23 3.73 -1.06 11.07
CA PRO A 23 4.91 -1.39 10.26
C PRO A 23 4.49 -2.12 8.98
N ARG A 24 4.97 -1.66 7.82
CA ARG A 24 4.69 -2.29 6.51
C ARG A 24 5.58 -3.51 6.29
N ASN A 25 5.37 -4.54 7.10
CA ASN A 25 5.96 -5.87 6.97
C ASN A 25 4.98 -6.92 7.51
N LEU A 26 5.21 -8.20 7.20
CA LEU A 26 4.30 -9.28 7.58
C LEU A 26 4.05 -9.36 9.10
N GLU A 27 5.07 -9.13 9.92
CA GLU A 27 4.95 -9.18 11.39
C GLU A 27 4.04 -8.06 11.91
N GLY A 28 4.29 -6.81 11.51
CA GLY A 28 3.50 -5.66 11.92
C GLY A 28 2.06 -5.72 11.43
N ILE A 29 1.86 -6.17 10.19
CA ILE A 29 0.53 -6.38 9.62
C ILE A 29 -0.23 -7.43 10.44
N ARG A 30 0.35 -8.61 10.67
CA ARG A 30 -0.31 -9.67 11.46
C ARG A 30 -0.64 -9.24 12.88
N ALA A 31 0.20 -8.41 13.49
CA ALA A 31 -0.01 -7.91 14.85
C ALA A 31 -1.18 -6.92 14.95
N ALA A 32 -1.47 -6.18 13.88
CA ALA A 32 -2.49 -5.13 13.85
C ALA A 32 -3.82 -5.58 13.21
N LEU A 33 -3.79 -6.62 12.37
CA LEU A 33 -4.97 -7.11 11.66
C LEU A 33 -5.97 -7.76 12.62
N ARG A 34 -7.27 -7.62 12.35
CA ARG A 34 -8.27 -8.36 13.13
C ARG A 34 -8.13 -9.88 12.93
N PRO A 35 -8.34 -10.70 13.98
CA PRO A 35 -8.14 -12.15 13.89
C PRO A 35 -8.97 -12.86 12.83
N ASP A 36 -10.16 -12.35 12.49
CA ASP A 36 -11.05 -12.90 11.46
C ASP A 36 -10.47 -12.79 10.04
N ARG A 37 -9.48 -11.93 9.83
CA ARG A 37 -8.85 -11.68 8.53
C ARG A 37 -7.51 -12.40 8.34
N LEU A 38 -6.93 -12.95 9.41
CA LEU A 38 -5.67 -13.70 9.34
C LEU A 38 -5.74 -14.89 8.36
N PRO A 39 -6.84 -15.68 8.29
CA PRO A 39 -6.95 -16.75 7.30
C PRO A 39 -6.89 -16.27 5.85
N ASP A 40 -7.48 -15.11 5.55
CA ASP A 40 -7.48 -14.53 4.21
C ASP A 40 -6.07 -14.03 3.83
N LEU A 41 -5.36 -13.41 4.78
CA LEU A 41 -3.97 -13.02 4.61
C LEU A 41 -3.07 -14.23 4.33
N ASP A 42 -3.26 -15.32 5.09
CA ASP A 42 -2.50 -16.57 4.92
C ASP A 42 -2.80 -17.23 3.57
N ALA A 43 -4.07 -17.24 3.17
CA ALA A 43 -4.49 -17.79 1.89
C ALA A 43 -3.88 -17.02 0.72
N GLU A 44 -3.94 -15.69 0.73
CA GLU A 44 -3.35 -14.87 -0.35
C GLU A 44 -1.82 -15.02 -0.37
N LEU A 45 -1.16 -14.98 0.79
CA LEU A 45 0.30 -15.18 0.90
C LEU A 45 0.75 -16.50 0.28
N ALA A 46 -0.03 -17.59 0.46
CA ALA A 46 0.26 -18.89 -0.10
C ALA A 46 0.15 -18.96 -1.64
N THR A 47 -0.52 -17.99 -2.26
CA THR A 47 -0.69 -17.92 -3.72
C THR A 47 0.39 -17.09 -4.44
N LEU A 48 1.23 -16.36 -3.69
CA LEU A 48 2.17 -15.41 -4.29
C LEU A 48 3.38 -16.13 -4.91
N SER A 49 3.59 -15.86 -6.20
CA SER A 49 4.90 -16.00 -6.84
C SER A 49 5.68 -14.69 -6.64
N GLU A 50 6.97 -14.78 -6.29
CA GLU A 50 7.84 -13.67 -5.86
C GLU A 50 7.80 -12.39 -6.75
N GLY A 51 8.26 -11.25 -6.20
CA GLY A 51 8.45 -10.01 -6.95
C GLY A 51 7.37 -8.95 -6.71
N SER A 52 6.90 -8.29 -7.78
CA SER A 52 5.94 -7.16 -7.70
C SER A 52 4.58 -7.54 -7.08
N ALA A 53 4.18 -8.80 -7.20
CA ALA A 53 2.99 -9.33 -6.54
C ALA A 53 3.09 -9.25 -5.00
N PHE A 54 4.30 -9.42 -4.45
CA PHE A 54 4.52 -9.31 -3.01
C PHE A 54 4.42 -7.87 -2.50
N GLU A 55 4.86 -6.89 -3.28
CA GLU A 55 4.71 -5.48 -2.90
C GLU A 55 3.25 -5.02 -2.92
N ALA A 56 2.49 -5.43 -3.94
CA ALA A 56 1.05 -5.16 -4.00
C ALA A 56 0.29 -5.86 -2.85
N PHE A 57 0.67 -7.10 -2.53
CA PHE A 57 0.16 -7.82 -1.36
C PHE A 57 0.43 -7.06 -0.05
N LEU A 58 1.65 -6.57 0.15
CA LEU A 58 2.00 -5.79 1.33
C LEU A 58 1.20 -4.48 1.41
N ASP A 59 0.97 -3.79 0.29
CA ASP A 59 0.15 -2.55 0.27
C ASP A 59 -1.30 -2.83 0.62
N HIS A 60 -1.87 -3.89 0.06
CA HIS A 60 -3.24 -4.31 0.33
C HIS A 60 -3.45 -4.60 1.82
N TRP A 61 -2.64 -5.50 2.38
CA TRP A 61 -2.81 -5.94 3.76
C TRP A 61 -2.36 -4.90 4.79
N TRP A 62 -1.40 -4.04 4.46
CA TRP A 62 -1.05 -2.90 5.30
C TRP A 62 -2.21 -1.90 5.42
N THR A 63 -2.92 -1.62 4.33
CA THR A 63 -4.12 -0.80 4.34
C THR A 63 -5.21 -1.41 5.21
N GLN A 64 -5.45 -2.73 5.09
CA GLN A 64 -6.43 -3.43 5.93
C GLN A 64 -6.05 -3.37 7.42
N ALA A 65 -4.77 -3.51 7.75
CA ALA A 65 -4.29 -3.39 9.12
C ALA A 65 -4.48 -1.97 9.68
N LEU A 66 -4.18 -0.92 8.92
CA LEU A 66 -4.46 0.46 9.33
C LEU A 66 -5.95 0.68 9.63
N VAL A 67 -6.83 0.21 8.73
CA VAL A 67 -8.29 0.28 8.90
C VAL A 67 -8.76 -0.47 10.15
N ASP A 68 -8.16 -1.62 10.45
CA ASP A 68 -8.51 -2.43 11.60
C ASP A 68 -8.10 -1.79 12.94
N THR A 69 -7.09 -0.91 12.93
CA THR A 69 -6.69 -0.11 14.11
C THR A 69 -7.52 1.15 14.32
N ALA A 70 -8.34 1.55 13.36
CA ALA A 70 -9.13 2.78 13.42
C ALA A 70 -10.40 2.61 14.26
N ALA A 71 -10.70 3.62 15.09
CA ALA A 71 -11.74 3.54 16.11
C ALA A 71 -13.18 3.57 15.55
N ASP A 72 -13.41 4.31 14.47
CA ASP A 72 -14.73 4.54 13.89
C ASP A 72 -14.68 4.66 12.35
N ALA A 73 -15.83 4.91 11.74
CA ALA A 73 -15.95 4.96 10.27
C ALA A 73 -15.15 6.11 9.64
N ASP A 74 -15.09 7.27 10.29
CA ASP A 74 -14.36 8.43 9.76
C ASP A 74 -12.85 8.20 9.88
N ALA A 75 -12.39 7.64 11.01
CA ALA A 75 -11.01 7.24 11.18
C ALA A 75 -10.59 6.14 10.20
N LYS A 76 -11.51 5.22 9.85
CA LYS A 76 -11.27 4.20 8.81
C LYS A 76 -11.13 4.80 7.43
N ALA A 77 -11.98 5.75 7.06
CA ALA A 77 -11.86 6.47 5.80
C ALA A 77 -10.52 7.21 5.72
N LEU A 78 -10.13 7.92 6.79
CA LEU A 78 -8.86 8.62 6.84
C LEU A 78 -7.64 7.68 6.80
N ALA A 79 -7.75 6.48 7.40
CA ALA A 79 -6.71 5.46 7.32
C ALA A 79 -6.52 4.92 5.89
N ILE A 80 -7.60 4.81 5.11
CA ILE A 80 -7.54 4.43 3.69
C ILE A 80 -6.86 5.54 2.89
N ASP A 81 -7.32 6.79 3.04
CA ASP A 81 -6.72 7.94 2.34
C ASP A 81 -5.23 8.08 2.65
N PHE A 82 -4.84 7.86 3.92
CA PHE A 82 -3.45 7.85 4.35
C PHE A 82 -2.63 6.75 3.67
N ALA A 83 -3.17 5.53 3.62
CA ALA A 83 -2.49 4.41 2.99
C ALA A 83 -2.29 4.62 1.47
N ASP A 84 -3.33 5.13 0.80
CA ASP A 84 -3.31 5.43 -0.63
C ASP A 84 -2.26 6.50 -0.95
N LEU A 85 -2.26 7.62 -0.20
CA LEU A 85 -1.29 8.69 -0.40
C LEU A 85 0.14 8.23 -0.13
N ALA A 86 0.38 7.51 0.96
CA ALA A 86 1.71 6.99 1.29
C ALA A 86 2.22 6.03 0.20
N THR A 87 1.35 5.18 -0.35
CA THR A 87 1.69 4.24 -1.42
C THR A 87 1.99 4.98 -2.74
N ALA A 88 1.20 6.00 -3.08
CA ALA A 88 1.44 6.85 -4.25
C ALA A 88 2.78 7.62 -4.15
N LEU A 89 3.07 8.20 -2.99
CA LEU A 89 4.34 8.87 -2.71
C LEU A 89 5.52 7.90 -2.76
N ARG A 90 5.37 6.68 -2.25
CA ARG A 90 6.40 5.63 -2.37
C ARG A 90 6.65 5.26 -3.83
N ALA A 91 5.60 4.99 -4.60
CA ALA A 91 5.72 4.67 -6.01
C ALA A 91 6.43 5.78 -6.79
N LYS A 92 6.11 7.05 -6.51
CA LYS A 92 6.80 8.22 -7.06
C LYS A 92 8.28 8.24 -6.66
N ALA A 93 8.61 7.95 -5.41
CA ALA A 93 9.98 8.01 -4.89
C ALA A 93 10.89 6.85 -5.33
N THR A 94 10.32 5.66 -5.59
CA THR A 94 11.04 4.47 -6.08
C THR A 94 11.18 4.44 -7.60
N GLY A 95 10.75 5.50 -8.29
CA GLY A 95 10.80 5.58 -9.75
C GLY A 95 9.87 4.56 -10.41
N GLY A 96 8.66 4.36 -9.84
CA GLY A 96 7.59 3.67 -10.55
C GLY A 96 7.50 4.29 -11.94
N GLY A 97 7.75 3.46 -12.96
CA GLY A 97 8.00 3.94 -14.31
C GLY A 97 6.92 4.92 -14.72
N THR A 98 7.26 6.20 -14.80
CA THR A 98 6.51 7.11 -15.65
C THR A 98 6.79 6.61 -17.05
N TYR A 99 5.95 5.69 -17.53
CA TYR A 99 5.90 5.40 -18.95
C TYR A 99 5.75 6.75 -19.63
N THR A 100 6.76 7.12 -20.39
CA THR A 100 6.67 8.25 -21.30
C THR A 100 5.48 8.01 -22.21
N GLN A 101 4.88 9.08 -22.75
CA GLN A 101 3.80 8.95 -23.73
C GLN A 101 4.18 7.98 -24.87
N ALA A 102 5.45 7.96 -25.26
CA ALA A 102 6.00 7.03 -26.25
C ALA A 102 5.92 5.55 -25.82
N GLU A 103 6.25 5.23 -24.57
CA GLU A 103 6.18 3.86 -24.04
C GLU A 103 4.73 3.38 -23.90
N VAL A 104 3.81 4.28 -23.52
CA VAL A 104 2.37 3.98 -23.51
C VAL A 104 1.85 3.71 -24.93
N GLU A 105 2.25 4.52 -25.91
CA GLU A 105 1.87 4.32 -27.32
C GLU A 105 2.43 3.03 -27.91
N ASP A 106 3.64 2.61 -27.54
CA ASP A 106 4.23 1.35 -28.00
C ASP A 106 3.59 0.12 -27.36
N MET A 107 3.18 0.18 -26.09
CA MET A 107 2.38 -0.88 -25.47
C MET A 107 1.00 -1.03 -26.12
N LEU A 108 0.39 0.09 -26.54
CA LEU A 108 -0.88 0.08 -27.26
C LEU A 108 -0.73 -0.43 -28.70
N ARG A 109 0.38 -0.13 -29.38
CA ARG A 109 0.71 -0.65 -30.72
C ARG A 109 1.09 -2.14 -30.71
N GLY A 110 1.71 -2.63 -29.64
CA GLY A 110 2.15 -4.02 -29.49
C GLY A 110 1.04 -5.06 -29.30
N LYS A 111 -0.23 -4.65 -29.18
CA LYS A 111 -1.40 -5.55 -29.01
C LYS A 111 -2.14 -5.87 -30.31
N ALA A 112 -1.43 -5.95 -31.43
CA ALA A 112 -1.94 -6.49 -32.69
C ALA A 112 -0.87 -7.30 -33.41
N SER A 113 -0.60 -8.51 -32.93
CA SER A 113 -0.14 -9.66 -33.73
C SER A 113 -0.32 -10.95 -32.94
#